data_AF-A0A961H167-F1
#
_entry.id   AF-A0A961H167-F1
#
_cell.length_a   1.000
_cell.length_b   1.000
_cell.length_c   1.000
_cell.angle_alpha   90.00
_cell.angle_beta   90.00
_cell.angle_gamma   90.00
#
_symmetry.space_group_name_H-M   'P 1'
#
loop_
_entity.id
_entity.type
_entity.pdbx_description
1 polymer ?
#
loop_
_entity_poly.entity_id
_entity_poly.type
_entity_poly.pdbx_seq_one_letter_code
_entity_poly.pdbx_strand_id
1 'polypeptide(L)'
;MAQGLFTVGFTVAEVLSIQAKAKEMLIEGKTLMSWSDSGSNASKQFPMTVKETLEECAHALRVLEPATYGRRRRITTSAIHHLAK
;
A
#
# COMPACT_ATOMS: atom_id res chain seq x y z
N MET A 1 -3.87 -5.21 1.73
CA MET A 1 -5.14 -4.45 1.61
C MET A 1 -4.94 -3.18 2.41
N ALA A 2 -5.13 -2.01 1.79
CA ALA A 2 -4.96 -0.74 2.47
C ALA A 2 -6.02 -0.54 3.58
N GLN A 3 -5.56 -0.15 4.77
CA GLN A 3 -6.29 0.21 5.96
C GLN A 3 -6.70 1.69 6.00
N GLY A 4 -6.14 2.55 5.13
CA GLY A 4 -6.47 3.98 5.08
C GLY A 4 -5.68 4.82 6.07
N LEU A 5 -4.44 4.43 6.36
CA LEU A 5 -3.57 5.13 7.31
C LEU A 5 -3.17 6.53 6.83
N PHE A 6 -3.03 6.70 5.52
CA PHE A 6 -2.60 7.96 4.91
C PHE A 6 -3.75 8.82 4.38
N THR A 7 -5.01 8.51 4.72
CA THR A 7 -6.16 9.33 4.27
C THR A 7 -6.53 10.46 5.23
N VAL A 8 -6.07 10.40 6.48
CA VAL A 8 -6.40 11.39 7.52
C VAL A 8 -5.13 12.06 8.00
N GLY A 9 -5.07 13.39 7.95
CA GLY A 9 -3.93 14.18 8.44
C GLY A 9 -2.72 14.23 7.50
N PHE A 10 -2.77 13.57 6.34
CA PHE A 10 -1.74 13.65 5.30
C PHE A 10 -2.24 14.45 4.10
N THR A 11 -1.35 15.28 3.56
CA THR A 11 -1.55 15.99 2.30
C THR A 11 -1.08 15.14 1.12
N VAL A 12 -1.55 15.47 -0.08
CA VAL A 12 -1.17 14.80 -1.33
C VAL A 12 0.36 14.82 -1.52
N ALA A 13 0.99 15.96 -1.23
CA ALA A 13 2.44 16.13 -1.35
C ALA A 13 3.21 15.19 -0.41
N GLU A 14 2.75 15.03 0.83
CA GLU A 14 3.36 14.12 1.80
C GLU A 14 3.21 12.66 1.35
N VAL A 15 2.03 12.26 0.88
CA VAL A 15 1.80 10.91 0.35
C VAL A 15 2.70 10.62 -0.86
N LEU A 16 2.87 11.59 -1.76
CA LEU A 16 3.79 11.44 -2.90
C LEU A 16 5.25 11.33 -2.45
N SER A 17 5.67 12.08 -1.43
CA SER A 17 7.03 11.99 -0.89
C SER A 17 7.32 10.62 -0.26
N ILE A 18 6.34 10.06 0.47
CA ILE A 18 6.42 8.71 1.05
C ILE A 18 6.49 7.67 -0.07
N GLN A 19 5.66 7.82 -1.09
CA GLN A 19 5.65 6.94 -2.25
C GLN A 19 6.98 6.97 -3.01
N ALA A 20 7.59 8.15 -3.18
CA ALA A 20 8.88 8.31 -3.84
C ALA A 20 10.00 7.58 -3.07
N LYS A 21 10.09 7.77 -1.75
CA LYS A 21 11.05 7.05 -0.90
C LYS A 21 10.82 5.54 -0.91
N ALA A 22 9.56 5.10 -0.90
CA ALA A 22 9.22 3.68 -0.97
C ALA A 22 9.66 3.05 -2.31
N LYS A 23 9.49 3.79 -3.42
CA LYS A 23 9.98 3.36 -4.75
C LYS A 23 11.50 3.33 -4.83
N GLU A 24 12.18 4.32 -4.25
CA GLU A 24 13.65 4.36 -4.17
C GLU A 24 14.18 3.13 -3.42
N MET A 25 13.63 2.81 -2.24
CA MET A 25 14.00 1.61 -1.48
C MET A 25 13.76 0.30 -2.26
N LEU A 26 12.72 0.26 -3.09
CA LEU A 26 12.41 -0.90 -3.94
C LEU A 26 13.38 -1.01 -5.13
N ILE A 27 13.73 0.10 -5.77
CA ILE A 27 14.70 0.16 -6.87
C ILE A 27 16.11 -0.19 -6.38
N GLU A 28 16.47 0.28 -5.19
CA GLU A 28 17.75 -0.05 -4.54
C GLU A 28 17.85 -1.52 -4.10
N GLY A 29 16.76 -2.30 -4.17
CA GLY A 29 16.75 -3.70 -3.76
C GLY A 29 16.88 -3.93 -2.25
N LYS A 30 16.84 -2.86 -1.43
CA LYS A 30 16.92 -2.92 0.04
C LYS A 30 15.71 -3.57 0.71
N THR A 31 14.71 -3.96 -0.07
CA THR A 31 13.47 -4.50 0.46
C THR A 31 13.59 -5.87 1.10
N LEU A 32 14.62 -6.69 0.81
CA LEU A 32 14.69 -8.04 1.40
C LEU A 32 16.05 -8.76 1.23
N MET A 33 17.19 -8.10 1.37
CA MET A 33 18.44 -8.86 1.58
C MET A 33 18.46 -9.27 3.05
N SER A 34 17.95 -10.48 3.31
CA SER A 34 17.95 -11.19 4.58
C SER A 34 19.27 -10.99 5.33
N TRP A 35 19.32 -10.03 6.25
CA TRP A 35 20.33 -9.99 7.30
C TRP A 35 19.94 -11.07 8.31
N SER A 36 20.25 -12.31 7.99
CA SER A 36 20.26 -13.43 8.94
C SER A 36 21.53 -13.31 9.79
N ASP A 37 21.64 -12.25 10.60
CA ASP A 37 22.67 -12.23 11.63
C ASP A 37 22.12 -12.76 12.92
N SER A 38 22.85 -13.73 13.43
CA SER A 38 22.47 -14.60 14.51
C SER A 38 22.45 -13.82 15.82
N GLY A 39 21.28 -13.70 16.42
CA GLY A 39 21.14 -13.36 17.84
C GLY A 39 20.74 -11.91 18.11
N SER A 40 19.54 -11.76 18.64
CA SER A 40 18.95 -10.50 19.15
C SER A 40 18.27 -9.64 18.09
N ASN A 41 17.07 -10.07 17.69
CA ASN A 41 16.21 -9.33 16.77
C ASN A 41 15.46 -8.19 17.50
N ALA A 42 16.18 -7.20 18.03
CA ALA A 42 15.62 -5.89 18.36
C ALA A 42 15.59 -5.04 17.09
N SER A 43 14.89 -5.54 16.05
CA SER A 43 14.74 -4.81 14.81
C SER A 43 13.77 -3.65 15.06
N LYS A 44 14.25 -2.41 14.89
CA LYS A 44 13.37 -1.28 14.60
C LYS A 44 12.81 -1.50 13.20
N GLN A 45 12.00 -2.54 13.03
CA GLN A 45 11.23 -2.76 11.83
C GLN A 45 10.29 -1.57 11.72
N PHE A 46 10.37 -0.87 10.58
CA PHE A 46 9.25 -0.04 10.18
C PHE A 46 7.99 -0.90 10.30
N PRO A 47 6.92 -0.40 10.95
CA PRO A 47 5.75 -1.22 11.26
C PRO A 47 5.01 -1.72 10.00
N MET A 48 5.42 -1.27 8.80
CA MET A 48 4.86 -1.72 7.54
C MET A 48 5.95 -2.04 6.50
N THR A 49 5.68 -3.01 5.65
CA THR A 49 6.52 -3.37 4.50
C THR A 49 6.37 -2.37 3.35
N VAL A 50 7.37 -2.26 2.47
CA VAL A 50 7.32 -1.34 1.29
C VAL A 50 6.10 -1.61 0.41
N LYS A 51 5.68 -2.87 0.28
CA LYS A 51 4.45 -3.26 -0.43
C LYS A 51 3.22 -2.59 0.20
N GLU A 52 3.08 -2.70 1.52
CA GLU A 52 1.95 -2.11 2.25
C GLU A 52 1.98 -0.58 2.18
N THR A 53 3.16 0.04 2.26
CA THR A 53 3.31 1.49 2.09
C THR A 53 2.80 1.95 0.72
N LEU A 54 3.16 1.23 -0.35
CA LEU A 54 2.71 1.54 -1.70
C LEU A 54 1.20 1.32 -1.87
N GLU A 55 0.64 0.27 -1.26
CA GLU A 55 -0.81 0.03 -1.24
C GLU A 55 -1.57 1.15 -0.51
N GLU A 56 -1.07 1.62 0.65
CA GLU A 56 -1.65 2.76 1.38
C GLU A 56 -1.56 4.06 0.58
N CYS A 57 -0.40 4.35 -0.02
CA CYS A 57 -0.24 5.56 -0.83
C CYS A 57 -1.22 5.57 -2.01
N ALA A 58 -1.36 4.44 -2.71
CA ALA A 58 -2.32 4.32 -3.81
C ALA A 58 -3.77 4.47 -3.34
N HIS A 59 -4.09 3.99 -2.14
CA HIS A 59 -5.41 4.19 -1.55
C HIS A 59 -5.65 5.67 -1.18
N ALA A 60 -4.69 6.30 -0.50
CA ALA A 60 -4.76 7.70 -0.10
C ALA A 60 -4.88 8.65 -1.29
N LEU A 61 -4.08 8.46 -2.35
CA LEU A 61 -4.17 9.28 -3.56
C LEU A 61 -5.54 9.19 -4.25
N ARG A 62 -6.19 8.02 -4.23
CA ARG A 62 -7.56 7.87 -4.78
C ARG A 62 -8.62 8.58 -3.93
N VAL A 63 -8.39 8.73 -2.63
CA VAL A 63 -9.31 9.39 -1.70
C VAL A 63 -9.10 10.92 -1.73
N LEU A 64 -7.85 11.36 -1.69
CA LEU A 64 -7.47 12.78 -1.67
C LEU A 64 -7.62 13.45 -3.05
N GLU A 65 -7.23 12.77 -4.13
CA GLU A 65 -7.34 13.26 -5.51
C GLU A 65 -8.06 12.26 -6.44
N PRO A 66 -9.39 12.10 -6.28
CA PRO A 66 -10.16 11.19 -7.10
C PRO A 66 -10.23 11.61 -8.58
N ALA A 67 -10.01 12.89 -8.90
CA ALA A 67 -10.01 13.42 -10.26
C ALA A 67 -8.79 12.92 -11.08
N THR A 68 -7.63 12.80 -10.45
CA THR A 68 -6.36 12.40 -11.09
C THR A 68 -6.20 10.88 -11.09
N TYR A 69 -6.50 10.21 -9.97
CA TYR A 69 -6.17 8.78 -9.77
C TYR A 69 -7.37 7.83 -9.92
N GLY A 70 -8.56 8.38 -10.15
CA GLY A 70 -9.80 7.63 -10.33
C GLY A 70 -10.37 7.04 -9.04
N ARG A 71 -11.69 6.85 -8.99
CA ARG A 71 -12.36 6.25 -7.84
C ARG A 71 -12.20 4.73 -7.83
N ARG A 72 -12.12 4.14 -6.63
CA ARG A 72 -12.10 2.69 -6.46
C ARG A 72 -13.36 2.06 -7.06
N ARG A 73 -13.23 1.33 -8.15
CA ARG A 73 -14.32 0.58 -8.78
C ARG A 73 -14.52 -0.71 -7.99
N ARG A 74 -15.63 -0.83 -7.25
CA ARG A 74 -16.01 -2.10 -6.61
C ARG A 74 -16.57 -3.00 -7.72
N ILE A 75 -15.78 -3.98 -8.16
CA ILE A 75 -16.27 -5.01 -9.08
C ILE A 75 -17.02 -6.04 -8.23
N THR A 76 -18.34 -6.04 -8.33
CA THR A 76 -19.18 -7.06 -7.69
C THR A 76 -19.49 -8.12 -8.75
N THR A 77 -18.99 -9.33 -8.56
CA THR A 77 -19.34 -10.48 -9.40
C THR A 77 -20.55 -11.18 -8.79
N SER A 78 -21.71 -11.08 -9.42
CA SER A 78 -22.88 -11.89 -9.06
C SER A 78 -22.87 -13.19 -9.88
N ALA A 79 -22.82 -14.34 -9.21
CA ALA A 79 -23.00 -15.63 -9.86
C ALA A 79 -24.48 -16.04 -9.78
N ILE A 80 -25.12 -16.27 -10.93
CA ILE A 80 -26.47 -16.80 -11.01
C ILE A 80 -26.35 -18.32 -11.17
N HIS A 81 -26.80 -19.08 -10.17
CA HIS A 81 -26.92 -20.54 -10.27
C HIS A 81 -28.33 -20.89 -10.72
N HIS A 82 -28.46 -21.53 -11.88
CA HIS A 82 -29.74 -22.04 -12.36
C HIS A 82 -30.04 -23.37 -11.66
N LEU A 83 -31.11 -23.43 -10.87
CA LEU A 83 -31.63 -24.67 -10.33
C LEU A 83 -32.54 -25.31 -11.40
N ALA A 84 -32.19 -26.51 -11.86
CA ALA A 84 -33.06 -27.32 -12.71
C ALA A 84 -34.21 -27.89 -11.87
N LYS A 85 -35.42 -27.88 -12.44
CA LYS A 85 -36.66 -28.39 -11.82
C LYS A 85 -36.75 -29.90 -11.89
#